data_AF-A0A2G9SND4-F1
#
_entry.id   AF-A0A2G9SND4-F1
#
_cell.length_a   1.000
_cell.length_b   1.000
_cell.length_c   1.000
_cell.angle_alpha   90.00
_cell.angle_beta   90.00
_cell.angle_gamma   90.00
#
_symmetry.space_group_name_H-M   'P 1'
#
loop_
_entity.id
_entity.type
_entity.pdbx_description
1 polymer ?
#
loop_
_entity_poly.entity_id
_entity_poly.type
_entity_poly.pdbx_seq_one_letter_code
_entity_poly.pdbx_strand_id
1 'polypeptide(L)'
;MKSRFLVWIFILSGLVLACQRAEKNESQADTIDPKRLPISHDMPQLPKPYPYPEPLPDSVKQRQLAYSARTPEELIDMVLEALAKKDTTTLKNLMINEYEFRNWLWPEFPASLPIMNISPDFAWQNLLQNAEKGLRLALEKYGGKKFAYVSHRFLKGQDYYQTFVVHTQTRVTVADSLGRQREMKELGSFVEMNGRYKLMSYRDRD
;
A
#
# COMPACT_ATOMS: atom_id res chain seq x y z
N MET A 1 34.38 -28.47 -34.86
CA MET A 1 35.41 -27.80 -34.03
C MET A 1 36.05 -26.68 -34.84
N LYS A 2 35.77 -25.41 -34.52
CA LYS A 2 36.55 -24.27 -35.02
C LYS A 2 36.85 -23.33 -33.85
N SER A 3 38.13 -23.05 -33.72
CA SER A 3 38.82 -22.43 -32.60
C SER A 3 38.63 -20.90 -32.57
N ARG A 4 38.62 -20.33 -31.36
CA ARG A 4 38.59 -18.89 -31.09
C ARG A 4 40.04 -18.38 -31.02
N PHE A 5 40.34 -17.32 -31.75
CA PHE A 5 41.62 -16.62 -31.67
C PHE A 5 41.58 -15.47 -30.67
N LEU A 6 42.72 -15.28 -30.03
CA LEU A 6 43.03 -14.43 -28.89
C LEU A 6 43.65 -13.09 -29.35
N VAL A 7 43.63 -12.11 -28.44
CA VAL A 7 44.62 -11.01 -28.23
C VAL A 7 44.51 -9.79 -29.15
N TRP A 8 44.49 -8.59 -28.55
CA TRP A 8 45.58 -7.59 -28.65
C TRP A 8 45.56 -6.63 -27.45
N ILE A 9 46.77 -6.44 -26.90
CA ILE A 9 47.21 -5.54 -25.81
C ILE A 9 47.76 -4.24 -26.45
N PHE A 10 47.86 -3.14 -25.69
CA PHE A 10 48.95 -2.11 -25.61
C PHE A 10 48.32 -0.81 -25.03
N ILE A 11 48.56 -0.38 -23.77
CA ILE A 11 49.77 0.13 -23.07
C ILE A 11 50.02 1.65 -23.27
N LEU A 12 49.76 2.37 -22.16
CA LEU A 12 50.52 3.42 -21.45
C LEU A 12 50.91 4.81 -22.01
N SER A 13 50.91 5.73 -21.01
CA SER A 13 51.75 6.93 -20.78
C SER A 13 51.32 8.23 -21.47
N GLY A 14 51.29 9.41 -20.83
CA GLY A 14 51.70 9.84 -19.49
C GLY A 14 51.99 11.37 -19.50
N LEU A 15 51.87 12.03 -18.33
CA LEU A 15 52.42 13.37 -17.96
C LEU A 15 51.90 14.63 -18.72
N VAL A 16 51.84 15.87 -18.21
CA VAL A 16 51.86 16.57 -16.91
C VAL A 16 51.79 18.09 -17.23
N LEU A 17 51.32 18.92 -16.27
CA LEU A 17 51.56 20.38 -16.09
C LEU A 17 50.60 21.45 -16.71
N ALA A 18 49.76 22.00 -15.81
CA ALA A 18 49.64 23.40 -15.36
C ALA A 18 49.30 24.59 -16.30
N CYS A 19 48.25 25.31 -15.86
CA CYS A 19 48.12 26.78 -15.70
C CYS A 19 47.74 27.68 -16.90
N GLN A 20 46.45 28.06 -16.95
CA GLN A 20 45.89 29.34 -17.46
C GLN A 20 44.42 29.40 -16.97
N ARG A 21 44.08 30.09 -15.87
CA ARG A 21 43.84 31.53 -15.66
C ARG A 21 42.86 32.18 -16.66
N ALA A 22 41.65 32.36 -16.11
CA ALA A 22 40.71 33.49 -16.28
C ALA A 22 39.69 33.48 -17.43
N GLU A 23 38.49 33.92 -17.02
CA GLU A 23 37.39 34.48 -17.82
C GLU A 23 36.40 33.52 -18.49
N LYS A 24 35.36 33.15 -17.73
CA LYS A 24 33.99 33.65 -18.01
C LYS A 24 33.04 33.29 -16.87
N ASN A 25 32.83 34.26 -15.99
CA ASN A 25 31.68 34.31 -15.09
C ASN A 25 30.55 34.99 -15.88
N GLU A 26 29.73 34.20 -16.59
CA GLU A 26 28.42 34.63 -17.09
C GLU A 26 27.36 33.82 -16.35
N SER A 27 26.89 34.41 -15.25
CA SER A 27 25.51 34.40 -14.77
C SER A 27 24.59 33.35 -15.40
N GLN A 28 24.66 32.11 -14.90
CA GLN A 28 23.55 31.18 -15.04
C GLN A 28 22.60 31.44 -13.88
N ALA A 29 21.72 32.44 -14.10
CA ALA A 29 20.53 32.59 -13.29
C ALA A 29 19.73 31.29 -13.45
N ASP A 30 19.75 30.50 -12.40
CA ASP A 30 19.00 29.26 -12.28
C ASP A 30 17.53 29.64 -12.29
N THR A 31 16.90 29.51 -13.46
CA THR A 31 15.46 29.67 -13.62
C THR A 31 14.81 28.57 -12.81
N ILE A 32 14.37 28.90 -11.59
CA ILE A 32 13.57 28.01 -10.76
C ILE A 32 12.30 27.68 -11.56
N ASP A 33 12.24 26.49 -12.13
CA ASP A 33 11.03 25.96 -12.77
C ASP A 33 9.95 25.78 -11.68
N PRO A 34 8.83 26.52 -11.72
CA PRO A 34 7.78 26.40 -10.72
C PRO A 34 7.09 25.02 -10.70
N LYS A 35 7.42 24.12 -11.65
CA LYS A 35 6.88 22.76 -11.70
C LYS A 35 7.78 21.68 -11.09
N ARG A 36 8.97 22.05 -10.59
CA ARG A 36 9.87 21.11 -9.91
C ARG A 36 10.05 21.52 -8.47
N LEU A 37 9.01 21.34 -7.65
CA LEU A 37 9.23 21.26 -6.21
C LEU A 37 10.10 20.01 -5.97
N PRO A 38 11.29 20.14 -5.36
CA PRO A 38 12.01 18.98 -4.87
C PRO A 38 11.13 18.36 -3.79
N ILE A 39 10.50 17.23 -4.08
CA ILE A 39 9.84 16.42 -3.05
C ILE A 39 10.99 15.82 -2.23
N SER A 40 11.49 16.58 -1.26
CA SER A 40 12.41 16.06 -0.26
C SER A 40 11.72 14.91 0.46
N HIS A 41 12.37 13.76 0.52
CA HIS A 41 11.92 12.56 1.24
C HIS A 41 11.78 12.77 2.77
N ASP A 42 12.07 13.98 3.27
CA ASP A 42 11.98 14.37 4.69
C ASP A 42 10.80 15.30 4.96
N MET A 43 9.60 14.92 4.51
CA MET A 43 8.40 15.54 5.10
C MET A 43 8.22 14.98 6.51
N PRO A 44 8.18 15.82 7.56
CA PRO A 44 7.89 15.34 8.90
C PRO A 44 6.54 14.61 8.89
N GLN A 45 6.51 13.38 9.43
CA GLN A 45 5.26 12.65 9.53
C GLN A 45 4.28 13.45 10.37
N LEU A 46 3.13 13.79 9.80
CA LEU A 46 2.09 14.49 10.53
C LEU A 46 1.62 13.62 11.71
N PRO A 47 1.38 14.22 12.88
CA PRO A 47 0.90 13.47 14.02
C PRO A 47 -0.48 12.87 13.70
N LYS A 48 -0.75 11.68 14.22
CA LYS A 48 -2.09 11.08 14.13
C LYS A 48 -3.05 11.84 15.05
N PRO A 49 -4.23 12.26 14.54
CA PRO A 49 -5.30 12.75 15.39
C PRO A 49 -5.78 11.69 16.40
N TYR A 50 -6.16 12.16 17.59
CA TYR A 50 -6.85 11.37 18.63
C TYR A 50 -8.19 12.07 18.92
N PRO A 51 -9.22 11.82 18.12
CA PRO A 51 -10.47 12.59 18.16
C PRO A 51 -11.36 12.24 19.35
N TYR A 52 -11.03 11.20 20.13
CA TYR A 52 -11.85 10.74 21.24
C TYR A 52 -11.17 11.01 22.60
N PRO A 53 -11.96 11.32 23.65
CA PRO A 53 -11.42 11.46 25.00
C PRO A 53 -10.97 10.10 25.56
N GLU A 54 -10.08 10.14 26.55
CA GLU A 54 -9.73 8.98 27.37
C GLU A 54 -10.48 9.01 28.71
N PRO A 55 -11.13 7.90 29.14
CA PRO A 55 -11.20 6.62 28.44
C PRO A 55 -12.13 6.67 27.22
N LEU A 56 -11.84 5.84 26.20
CA LEU A 56 -12.68 5.75 25.00
C LEU A 56 -14.17 5.57 25.34
N PRO A 57 -15.08 6.33 24.68
CA PRO A 57 -16.52 6.18 24.88
C PRO A 57 -17.02 4.78 24.53
N ASP A 58 -18.07 4.32 25.20
CA ASP A 58 -18.68 3.00 24.94
C ASP A 58 -19.18 2.87 23.50
N SER A 59 -19.67 3.97 22.91
CA SER A 59 -20.10 4.02 21.51
C SER A 59 -18.96 3.73 20.52
N VAL A 60 -17.71 3.95 20.90
CA VAL A 60 -16.52 3.65 20.10
C VAL A 60 -16.09 2.20 20.33
N LYS A 61 -16.03 1.78 21.60
CA LYS A 61 -15.65 0.41 22.01
C LYS A 61 -16.60 -0.67 21.46
N GLN A 62 -17.86 -0.31 21.22
CA GLN A 62 -18.90 -1.24 20.74
C GLN A 62 -19.05 -1.26 19.21
N ARG A 63 -18.30 -0.44 18.46
CA ARG A 63 -18.36 -0.45 16.98
C ARG A 63 -18.04 -1.82 16.44
N GLN A 64 -18.85 -2.26 15.48
CA GLN A 64 -18.65 -3.51 14.75
C GLN A 64 -18.58 -3.20 13.26
N LEU A 65 -17.49 -3.61 12.63
CA LEU A 65 -17.35 -3.57 11.18
C LEU A 65 -18.37 -4.54 10.56
N ALA A 66 -19.16 -4.07 9.59
CA ALA A 66 -20.15 -4.87 8.89
C ALA A 66 -19.47 -5.89 7.98
N TYR A 67 -19.95 -7.14 7.93
CA TYR A 67 -19.32 -8.23 7.15
C TYR A 67 -17.83 -8.43 7.49
N SER A 68 -17.51 -8.40 8.78
CA SER A 68 -16.14 -8.57 9.28
C SER A 68 -15.84 -9.99 9.74
N ALA A 69 -14.58 -10.36 9.63
CA ALA A 69 -14.04 -11.62 10.16
C ALA A 69 -13.55 -11.44 11.62
N ARG A 70 -13.38 -12.54 12.34
CA ARG A 70 -12.85 -12.59 13.71
C ARG A 70 -11.33 -12.70 13.74
N THR A 71 -10.73 -13.23 12.68
CA THR A 71 -9.27 -13.33 12.52
C THR A 71 -8.84 -12.94 11.11
N PRO A 72 -7.55 -12.63 10.89
CA PRO A 72 -7.01 -12.40 9.55
C PRO A 72 -7.18 -13.62 8.63
N GLU A 73 -7.01 -14.84 9.16
CA GLU A 73 -7.17 -16.09 8.41
C GLU A 73 -8.60 -16.29 7.92
N GLU A 74 -9.59 -16.05 8.79
CA GLU A 74 -11.00 -16.12 8.41
C GLU A 74 -11.32 -15.10 7.29
N LEU A 75 -10.79 -13.88 7.39
CA LEU A 75 -10.94 -12.88 6.32
C LEU A 75 -10.34 -13.37 4.99
N ILE A 76 -9.14 -13.97 5.04
CA ILE A 76 -8.47 -14.50 3.86
C ILE A 76 -9.27 -15.65 3.25
N ASP A 77 -9.76 -16.59 4.05
CA ASP A 77 -10.56 -17.71 3.56
C ASP A 77 -11.86 -17.23 2.90
N MET A 78 -12.55 -16.25 3.50
CA MET A 78 -13.74 -15.62 2.89
C MET A 78 -13.40 -14.97 1.54
N VAL A 79 -12.26 -14.30 1.43
CA VAL A 79 -11.80 -13.71 0.16
C VAL A 79 -11.47 -14.78 -0.87
N LEU A 80 -10.77 -15.85 -0.49
CA LEU A 80 -10.42 -16.96 -1.39
C LEU A 80 -11.67 -17.68 -1.90
N GLU A 81 -12.66 -17.90 -1.03
CA GLU A 81 -13.93 -18.48 -1.40
C GLU A 81 -14.69 -17.58 -2.40
N ALA A 82 -14.76 -16.28 -2.14
CA ALA A 82 -15.41 -15.32 -3.01
C ALA A 82 -14.68 -15.20 -4.37
N LEU A 83 -13.34 -15.22 -4.40
CA LEU A 83 -12.55 -15.27 -5.63
C LEU A 83 -12.84 -16.55 -6.44
N ALA A 84 -12.89 -17.71 -5.78
CA ALA A 84 -13.20 -18.98 -6.43
C ALA A 84 -14.58 -18.96 -7.11
N LYS A 85 -15.56 -18.28 -6.50
CA LYS A 85 -16.91 -18.10 -7.05
C LYS A 85 -17.04 -16.91 -8.01
N LYS A 86 -15.99 -16.10 -8.16
CA LYS A 86 -16.04 -14.77 -8.83
C LYS A 86 -17.14 -13.86 -8.27
N ASP A 87 -17.43 -13.99 -6.97
CA ASP A 87 -18.46 -13.22 -6.29
C ASP A 87 -17.95 -11.82 -5.95
N THR A 88 -18.12 -10.91 -6.91
CA THR A 88 -17.68 -9.51 -6.76
C THR A 88 -18.43 -8.75 -5.67
N THR A 89 -19.66 -9.16 -5.34
CA THR A 89 -20.47 -8.52 -4.30
C THR A 89 -19.87 -8.82 -2.93
N THR A 90 -19.58 -10.09 -2.66
CA THR A 90 -18.92 -10.50 -1.41
C THR A 90 -17.53 -9.88 -1.28
N LEU A 91 -16.73 -9.87 -2.35
CA LEU A 91 -15.40 -9.24 -2.34
C LEU A 91 -15.43 -7.74 -2.01
N LYS A 92 -16.49 -7.03 -2.42
CA LYS A 92 -16.72 -5.62 -2.05
C LYS A 92 -17.20 -5.49 -0.61
N ASN A 93 -18.08 -6.36 -0.13
CA ASN A 93 -18.58 -6.32 1.25
C ASN A 93 -17.51 -6.61 2.30
N LEU A 94 -16.51 -7.44 1.96
CA LEU A 94 -15.33 -7.71 2.80
C LEU A 94 -14.38 -6.51 2.92
N MET A 95 -14.55 -5.50 2.06
CA MET A 95 -13.81 -4.24 2.14
C MET A 95 -14.54 -3.25 3.07
N ILE A 96 -13.77 -2.38 3.73
CA ILE A 96 -14.31 -1.22 4.45
C ILE A 96 -15.28 -0.47 3.54
N ASN A 97 -16.46 -0.15 4.08
CA ASN A 97 -17.46 0.62 3.36
C ASN A 97 -17.31 2.13 3.61
N GLU A 98 -18.05 2.93 2.83
CA GLU A 98 -17.97 4.39 2.88
C GLU A 98 -18.30 4.96 4.26
N TYR A 99 -19.32 4.42 4.92
CA TYR A 99 -19.75 4.87 6.24
C TYR A 99 -18.67 4.59 7.29
N GLU A 100 -18.12 3.37 7.31
CA GLU A 100 -17.02 2.95 8.18
C GLU A 100 -15.79 3.84 7.96
N PHE A 101 -15.41 4.07 6.70
CA PHE A 101 -14.27 4.90 6.37
C PHE A 101 -14.46 6.34 6.85
N ARG A 102 -15.55 7.00 6.44
CA ARG A 102 -15.77 8.43 6.71
C ARG A 102 -15.95 8.74 8.19
N ASN A 103 -16.68 7.89 8.91
CA ASN A 103 -17.08 8.19 10.28
C ASN A 103 -16.12 7.63 11.33
N TRP A 104 -15.39 6.55 11.02
CA TRP A 104 -14.57 5.85 12.00
C TRP A 104 -13.07 5.92 11.70
N LEU A 105 -12.65 5.74 10.45
CA LEU A 105 -11.22 5.72 10.11
C LEU A 105 -10.68 7.11 9.79
N TRP A 106 -11.37 7.82 8.89
CA TRP A 106 -10.92 9.10 8.36
C TRP A 106 -10.55 10.12 9.45
N PRO A 107 -11.34 10.32 10.53
CA PRO A 107 -11.01 11.29 11.57
C PRO A 107 -9.68 11.05 12.30
N GLU A 108 -9.12 9.84 12.22
CA GLU A 108 -7.85 9.46 12.86
C GLU A 108 -6.67 9.45 11.86
N PHE A 109 -6.91 9.63 10.57
CA PHE A 109 -5.82 9.71 9.59
C PHE A 109 -5.15 11.09 9.64
N PRO A 110 -3.80 11.18 9.56
CA PRO A 110 -3.10 12.47 9.48
C PRO A 110 -3.56 13.33 8.30
N ALA A 111 -3.99 12.71 7.21
CA ALA A 111 -4.53 13.38 6.03
C ALA A 111 -5.86 14.12 6.29
N SER A 112 -6.56 13.80 7.39
CA SER A 112 -7.80 14.48 7.80
C SER A 112 -7.58 15.78 8.56
N LEU A 113 -6.32 16.08 8.94
CA LEU A 113 -6.00 17.32 9.62
C LEU A 113 -6.42 18.53 8.77
N PRO A 114 -7.01 19.58 9.36
CA PRO A 114 -7.48 20.76 8.61
C PRO A 114 -6.40 21.40 7.72
N ILE A 115 -5.13 21.35 8.13
CA ILE A 115 -3.99 21.86 7.36
C ILE A 115 -3.82 21.18 5.99
N MET A 116 -4.28 19.93 5.85
CA MET A 116 -4.21 19.18 4.60
C MET A 116 -5.31 19.58 3.61
N ASN A 117 -6.41 20.16 4.10
CA ASN A 117 -7.55 20.59 3.29
C ASN A 117 -8.08 19.49 2.34
N ILE A 118 -8.07 18.24 2.80
CA ILE A 118 -8.59 17.08 2.05
C ILE A 118 -9.98 16.76 2.57
N SER A 119 -10.97 16.69 1.68
CA SER A 119 -12.32 16.27 2.07
C SER A 119 -12.39 14.74 2.28
N PRO A 120 -13.20 14.27 3.23
CA PRO A 120 -13.47 12.83 3.41
C PRO A 120 -13.94 12.16 2.12
N ASP A 121 -14.77 12.85 1.34
CA ASP A 121 -15.29 12.41 0.04
C ASP A 121 -14.17 12.13 -0.96
N PHE A 122 -13.24 13.09 -1.11
CA PHE A 122 -12.11 12.92 -2.01
C PHE A 122 -11.22 11.75 -1.59
N ALA A 123 -10.93 11.64 -0.29
CA ALA A 123 -10.13 10.55 0.25
C ALA A 123 -10.79 9.18 0.01
N TRP A 124 -12.10 9.08 0.25
CA TRP A 124 -12.87 7.86 -0.01
C TRP A 124 -12.88 7.49 -1.49
N GLN A 125 -13.15 8.44 -2.39
CA GLN A 125 -13.16 8.18 -3.82
C GLN A 125 -11.78 7.72 -4.33
N ASN A 126 -10.70 8.34 -3.84
CA ASN A 126 -9.35 7.91 -4.16
C ASN A 126 -9.05 6.49 -3.65
N LEU A 127 -9.47 6.15 -2.43
CA LEU A 127 -9.33 4.79 -1.88
C LEU A 127 -10.10 3.78 -2.75
N LEU A 128 -11.36 4.07 -3.05
CA LEU A 128 -12.25 3.20 -3.81
C LEU A 128 -11.72 2.95 -5.23
N GLN A 129 -11.29 3.99 -5.95
CA GLN A 129 -10.74 3.84 -7.30
C GLN A 129 -9.50 2.94 -7.34
N ASN A 130 -8.62 3.05 -6.35
CA ASN A 130 -7.43 2.19 -6.26
C ASN A 130 -7.81 0.75 -5.88
N ALA A 131 -8.75 0.59 -4.95
CA ALA A 131 -9.26 -0.72 -4.57
C ALA A 131 -9.98 -1.43 -5.72
N GLU A 132 -10.75 -0.74 -6.55
CA GLU A 132 -11.41 -1.33 -7.72
C GLU A 132 -10.42 -1.83 -8.77
N LYS A 133 -9.33 -1.09 -9.00
CA LYS A 133 -8.23 -1.55 -9.87
C LYS A 133 -7.58 -2.81 -9.32
N GLY A 134 -7.24 -2.82 -8.03
CA GLY A 134 -6.66 -3.99 -7.37
C GLY A 134 -7.58 -5.20 -7.37
N LEU A 135 -8.87 -5.01 -7.11
CA LEU A 135 -9.88 -6.06 -7.12
C LEU A 135 -10.01 -6.70 -8.51
N ARG A 136 -10.03 -5.89 -9.57
CA ARG A 136 -10.08 -6.40 -10.94
C ARG A 136 -8.86 -7.28 -11.25
N LEU A 137 -7.68 -6.87 -10.83
CA LEU A 137 -6.46 -7.67 -11.00
C LEU A 137 -6.50 -8.96 -10.18
N ALA A 138 -7.04 -8.93 -8.96
CA ALA A 138 -7.23 -10.13 -8.15
C ALA A 138 -8.17 -11.12 -8.84
N LEU A 139 -9.30 -10.64 -9.38
CA LEU A 139 -10.25 -11.45 -10.13
C LEU A 139 -9.65 -12.03 -11.42
N GLU A 140 -8.87 -11.24 -12.16
CA GLU A 140 -8.19 -11.71 -13.38
C GLU A 140 -7.21 -12.84 -13.09
N LYS A 141 -6.41 -12.71 -12.02
CA LYS A 141 -5.35 -13.68 -11.67
C LYS A 141 -5.89 -14.93 -11.00
N TYR A 142 -6.81 -14.76 -10.05
CA TYR A 142 -7.23 -15.80 -9.11
C TYR A 142 -8.69 -16.21 -9.26
N GLY A 143 -9.52 -15.41 -9.93
CA GLY A 143 -10.94 -15.68 -10.08
C GLY A 143 -11.24 -17.02 -10.74
N GLY A 144 -12.18 -17.78 -10.19
CA GLY A 144 -12.58 -19.10 -10.71
C GLY A 144 -11.62 -20.24 -10.36
N LYS A 145 -10.56 -19.99 -9.59
CA LYS A 145 -9.62 -20.99 -9.12
C LYS A 145 -9.80 -21.22 -7.63
N LYS A 146 -9.75 -22.47 -7.19
CA LYS A 146 -9.74 -22.81 -5.77
C LYS A 146 -8.30 -22.76 -5.26
N PHE A 147 -8.11 -22.03 -4.17
CA PHE A 147 -6.86 -21.94 -3.45
C PHE A 147 -7.10 -22.24 -1.98
N ALA A 148 -6.15 -22.91 -1.34
CA ALA A 148 -6.10 -23.09 0.10
C ALA A 148 -5.16 -22.05 0.71
N TYR A 149 -5.55 -21.48 1.85
CA TYR A 149 -4.68 -20.66 2.67
C TYR A 149 -3.49 -21.48 3.19
N VAL A 150 -2.28 -20.88 3.19
CA VAL A 150 -1.07 -21.49 3.76
C VAL A 150 -0.50 -20.62 4.87
N SER A 151 -0.24 -19.35 4.59
CA SER A 151 0.31 -18.40 5.57
C SER A 151 0.08 -16.96 5.14
N HIS A 152 0.24 -16.01 6.06
CA HIS A 152 0.24 -14.58 5.74
C HIS A 152 1.32 -13.83 6.52
N ARG A 153 1.69 -12.63 6.04
CA ARG A 153 2.57 -11.69 6.75
C ARG A 153 2.28 -10.24 6.37
N PHE A 154 2.58 -9.31 7.27
CA PHE A 154 2.44 -7.87 7.04
C PHE A 154 3.82 -7.24 6.85
N LEU A 155 4.19 -6.90 5.61
CA LEU A 155 5.57 -6.50 5.30
C LEU A 155 6.01 -5.18 5.93
N LYS A 156 5.10 -4.20 6.01
CA LYS A 156 5.37 -2.88 6.60
C LYS A 156 4.90 -2.77 8.04
N GLY A 157 4.45 -3.88 8.64
CA GLY A 157 3.99 -3.93 10.02
C GLY A 157 2.62 -3.29 10.23
N GLN A 158 2.43 -2.79 11.44
CA GLN A 158 1.16 -2.32 11.98
C GLN A 158 1.21 -0.81 12.22
N ASP A 159 0.19 -0.11 11.73
CA ASP A 159 0.00 1.31 11.95
C ASP A 159 -1.14 1.52 12.95
N TYR A 160 -0.78 1.91 14.17
CA TYR A 160 -1.72 2.04 15.29
C TYR A 160 -2.40 3.40 15.29
N TYR A 161 -3.72 3.40 15.31
CA TYR A 161 -4.57 4.57 15.53
C TYR A 161 -5.20 4.46 16.92
N GLN A 162 -5.97 5.47 17.33
CA GLN A 162 -6.61 5.46 18.65
C GLN A 162 -7.62 4.31 18.77
N THR A 163 -8.38 4.03 17.70
CA THR A 163 -9.49 3.05 17.76
C THR A 163 -9.33 1.83 16.84
N PHE A 164 -8.30 1.81 16.00
CA PHE A 164 -8.05 0.71 15.06
C PHE A 164 -6.56 0.52 14.75
N VAL A 165 -6.24 -0.60 14.13
CA VAL A 165 -4.90 -0.91 13.61
C VAL A 165 -5.00 -1.18 12.13
N VAL A 166 -4.09 -0.59 11.35
CA VAL A 166 -3.93 -0.93 9.92
C VAL A 166 -2.73 -1.85 9.76
N HIS A 167 -2.97 -3.07 9.30
CA HIS A 167 -1.91 -4.01 8.95
C HIS A 167 -1.54 -3.82 7.48
N THR A 168 -0.32 -3.37 7.20
CA THR A 168 0.05 -2.84 5.88
C THR A 168 0.84 -3.84 5.05
N GLN A 169 0.59 -3.83 3.73
CA GLN A 169 1.24 -4.71 2.76
C GLN A 169 1.11 -6.20 3.13
N THR A 170 -0.14 -6.65 3.23
CA THR A 170 -0.43 -8.07 3.43
C THR A 170 0.12 -8.88 2.26
N ARG A 171 0.82 -9.96 2.58
CA ARG A 171 1.23 -11.00 1.64
C ARG A 171 0.65 -12.31 2.11
N VAL A 172 -0.10 -12.97 1.23
CA VAL A 172 -0.75 -14.25 1.54
C VAL A 172 -0.16 -15.32 0.65
N THR A 173 0.40 -16.37 1.25
CA THR A 173 0.79 -17.56 0.53
C THR A 173 -0.42 -18.48 0.43
N VAL A 174 -0.70 -18.93 -0.78
CA VAL A 174 -1.82 -19.83 -1.11
C VAL A 174 -1.34 -21.02 -1.92
N ALA A 175 -1.99 -22.16 -1.79
CA ALA A 175 -1.71 -23.37 -2.56
C ALA A 175 -2.85 -23.69 -3.52
N ASP A 176 -2.54 -24.08 -4.75
CA ASP A 176 -3.54 -24.63 -5.68
C ASP A 176 -3.83 -26.11 -5.40
N SER A 177 -4.72 -26.72 -6.20
CA SER A 177 -5.09 -28.13 -6.06
C SER A 177 -3.94 -29.13 -6.29
N LEU A 178 -2.84 -28.69 -6.89
CA LEU A 178 -1.63 -29.48 -7.09
C LEU A 178 -0.59 -29.24 -5.98
N GLY A 179 -0.94 -28.47 -4.95
CA GLY A 179 -0.05 -28.09 -3.85
C GLY A 179 0.97 -27.02 -4.23
N ARG A 180 0.88 -26.43 -5.42
CA ARG A 180 1.82 -25.39 -5.85
C ARG A 180 1.50 -24.10 -5.11
N GLN A 181 2.46 -23.63 -4.33
CA GLN A 181 2.33 -22.40 -3.57
C GLN A 181 2.62 -21.18 -4.44
N ARG A 182 1.91 -20.09 -4.16
CA ARG A 182 2.18 -18.77 -4.72
C ARG A 182 1.80 -17.69 -3.72
N GLU A 183 2.46 -16.55 -3.84
CA GLU A 183 2.12 -15.37 -3.07
C GLU A 183 1.06 -14.54 -3.79
N MET A 184 0.09 -14.06 -3.02
CA MET A 184 -0.92 -13.08 -3.38
C MET A 184 -0.60 -11.77 -2.67
N LYS A 185 -0.54 -10.68 -3.43
CA LYS A 185 -0.18 -9.34 -2.96
C LYS A 185 -1.32 -8.33 -3.10
N GLU A 186 -2.39 -8.75 -3.77
CA GLU A 186 -3.54 -7.93 -4.11
C GLU A 186 -4.41 -7.60 -2.90
N LEU A 187 -4.26 -8.30 -1.77
CA LEU A 187 -5.03 -8.08 -0.53
C LEU A 187 -4.50 -6.93 0.35
N GLY A 188 -4.01 -5.89 -0.33
CA GLY A 188 -3.55 -4.61 0.20
C GLY A 188 -3.22 -4.50 1.67
N SER A 189 -4.13 -3.90 2.43
CA SER A 189 -3.99 -3.67 3.87
C SER A 189 -5.25 -4.10 4.59
N PHE A 190 -5.11 -4.59 5.83
CA PHE A 190 -6.23 -5.00 6.66
C PHE A 190 -6.49 -3.94 7.72
N VAL A 191 -7.73 -3.80 8.14
CA VAL A 191 -8.14 -2.99 9.29
C VAL A 191 -8.58 -3.94 10.38
N GLU A 192 -8.06 -3.73 11.58
CA GLU A 192 -8.50 -4.36 12.81
C GLU A 192 -9.17 -3.32 13.70
N MET A 193 -10.42 -3.57 14.11
CA MET A 193 -11.16 -2.71 15.02
C MET A 193 -11.97 -3.58 15.97
N ASN A 194 -11.78 -3.41 17.28
CA ASN A 194 -12.50 -4.17 18.32
C ASN A 194 -12.49 -5.70 18.08
N GLY A 195 -11.33 -6.25 17.66
CA GLY A 195 -11.17 -7.68 17.37
C GLY A 195 -11.83 -8.17 16.08
N ARG A 196 -12.20 -7.26 15.18
CA ARG A 196 -12.80 -7.56 13.88
C ARG A 196 -11.91 -7.11 12.74
N TYR A 197 -11.87 -7.89 11.66
CA TYR A 197 -10.99 -7.67 10.51
C TYR A 197 -11.78 -7.43 9.22
N LYS A 198 -11.33 -6.45 8.44
CA LYS A 198 -11.77 -6.20 7.04
C LYS A 198 -10.61 -5.77 6.16
N LEU A 199 -10.79 -5.87 4.84
CA LEU A 199 -9.87 -5.29 3.88
C LEU A 199 -10.04 -3.77 3.84
N MET A 200 -8.96 -3.01 4.00
CA MET A 200 -8.98 -1.57 3.73
C MET A 200 -8.95 -1.30 2.23
N SER A 201 -8.18 -2.09 1.49
CA SER A 201 -7.91 -1.88 0.07
C SER A 201 -7.44 -3.16 -0.60
N TYR A 202 -7.71 -3.24 -1.91
CA TYR A 202 -6.95 -4.09 -2.81
C TYR A 202 -5.81 -3.28 -3.44
N ARG A 203 -4.71 -3.94 -3.82
CA ARG A 203 -3.54 -3.29 -4.45
C ARG A 203 -3.37 -3.72 -5.91
N ASP A 204 -2.92 -2.78 -6.73
CA ASP A 204 -2.52 -3.02 -8.11
C ASP A 204 -0.99 -3.05 -8.32
N ARG A 205 -0.20 -2.66 -7.31
CA ARG A 205 1.27 -2.52 -7.38
C ARG A 205 1.98 -2.91 -6.08
N ASP A 206 3.26 -3.24 -6.20
CA ASP A 206 4.17 -3.49 -5.06
C ASP A 206 4.57 -2.18 -4.37
#